data_AF-A0A3D1B0B7-F1
#
_entry.id   AF-A0A3D1B0B7-F1
#
_cell.length_a   1.000
_cell.length_b   1.000
_cell.length_c   1.000
_cell.angle_alpha   90.00
_cell.angle_beta   90.00
_cell.angle_gamma   90.00
#
_symmetry.space_group_name_H-M   'P 1'
#
loop_
_entity.id
_entity.type
_entity.pdbx_description
1 polymer ?
#
loop_
_entity_poly.entity_id
_entity_poly.type
_entity_poly.pdbx_seq_one_letter_code
_entity_poly.pdbx_strand_id
1 'polypeptide(L)'
;MDRSRLSVWTYLVLVFVGGLATGFLADRAYTMRTVSANVVPRSPEEWKRKYLEEVRSRCHLSDAQVAQVGQILDNTRQRADALRARLDPEWKALHADQVREVRALMVGPQVAEFDQFHAEREAQHHKKSKN
;
A
#
# COMPACT_ATOMS: atom_id res chain seq x y z
N MET A 1 -39.80 -32.75 -33.88
CA MET A 1 -39.46 -31.41 -33.37
C MET A 1 -37.97 -31.20 -33.60
N ASP A 2 -37.63 -30.14 -34.33
CA ASP A 2 -36.39 -30.00 -35.10
C ASP A 2 -35.13 -30.07 -34.23
N ARG A 3 -34.19 -30.96 -34.59
CA ARG A 3 -32.91 -31.17 -33.87
C ARG A 3 -32.09 -29.88 -33.67
N SER A 4 -32.34 -28.84 -34.48
CA SER A 4 -31.71 -27.52 -34.36
C SER A 4 -32.16 -26.74 -33.11
N ARG A 5 -33.41 -26.87 -32.68
CA ARG A 5 -33.98 -26.12 -31.54
C ARG A 5 -33.45 -26.65 -30.21
N LEU A 6 -33.16 -27.96 -30.14
CA LEU A 6 -32.62 -28.60 -28.94
C LEU A 6 -31.17 -28.19 -28.68
N SER A 7 -30.33 -28.11 -29.72
CA SER A 7 -28.95 -27.63 -29.60
C SER A 7 -28.87 -26.17 -29.17
N VAL A 8 -29.72 -25.31 -29.74
CA VAL A 8 -29.79 -23.89 -29.33
C VAL A 8 -30.13 -23.74 -27.85
N TRP A 9 -31.06 -24.56 -27.35
CA TRP A 9 -31.43 -24.54 -25.94
C TRP A 9 -30.29 -24.99 -25.02
N THR A 10 -29.53 -26.02 -25.41
CA THR A 10 -28.33 -26.45 -24.67
C THR A 10 -27.27 -25.35 -24.58
N TYR A 11 -27.03 -24.62 -25.67
CA TYR A 11 -26.08 -23.49 -25.65
C TYR A 11 -26.55 -22.35 -24.74
N LEU A 12 -27.85 -22.05 -24.73
CA LEU A 12 -28.41 -21.02 -23.85
C LEU A 12 -28.26 -21.37 -22.36
N VAL A 13 -28.53 -22.64 -22.00
CA VAL A 13 -28.34 -23.11 -20.62
C VAL A 13 -26.88 -23.05 -20.22
N LEU A 14 -25.95 -23.41 -21.12
CA LEU A 14 -24.51 -23.39 -20.85
C LEU A 14 -24.00 -21.97 -20.61
N VAL A 15 -24.46 -20.98 -21.40
CA VAL A 15 -24.16 -19.56 -21.19
C VAL A 15 -24.72 -19.07 -19.84
N PHE A 16 -25.93 -19.49 -19.48
CA PHE A 16 -26.57 -19.10 -18.22
C PHE A 16 -25.84 -19.67 -16.99
N VAL A 17 -25.43 -20.94 -17.03
CA VAL A 17 -24.61 -21.57 -15.98
C VAL A 17 -23.24 -20.91 -15.88
N GLY A 18 -22.62 -20.55 -17.02
CA GLY A 18 -21.39 -19.77 -17.06
C GLY A 18 -21.53 -18.39 -16.39
N GLY A 19 -22.67 -17.72 -16.60
CA GLY A 19 -23.00 -16.46 -15.93
C GLY A 19 -23.15 -16.60 -14.41
N LEU A 20 -23.83 -17.65 -13.93
CA LEU A 20 -24.00 -17.90 -12.49
C LEU A 20 -22.67 -18.23 -11.79
N ALA A 21 -21.81 -19.04 -12.40
CA ALA A 21 -20.47 -19.30 -11.88
C ALA A 21 -19.66 -18.00 -11.76
N THR A 22 -19.73 -17.16 -12.79
CA THR A 22 -19.05 -15.86 -12.82
C THR A 22 -19.56 -14.91 -11.73
N GLY A 23 -20.87 -14.89 -11.46
CA GLY A 23 -21.47 -14.10 -10.38
C GLY A 23 -21.02 -14.56 -8.98
N PHE A 24 -20.97 -15.87 -8.73
CA PHE A 24 -20.48 -16.44 -7.47
C PHE A 24 -18.99 -16.16 -7.25
N LEU A 25 -18.18 -16.21 -8.30
CA LEU A 25 -16.76 -15.82 -8.27
C LEU A 25 -16.57 -14.33 -7.97
N ALA A 26 -17.45 -13.45 -8.48
CA ALA A 26 -17.39 -12.02 -8.20
C ALA A 26 -17.71 -11.68 -6.74
N ASP A 27 -18.72 -12.34 -6.16
CA ASP A 27 -19.08 -12.17 -4.74
C ASP A 27 -17.93 -12.61 -3.80
N ARG A 28 -17.29 -13.74 -4.12
CA ARG A 28 -16.11 -14.23 -3.40
C ARG A 28 -14.90 -13.30 -3.53
N ALA A 29 -14.69 -12.69 -4.69
CA ALA A 29 -13.64 -11.68 -4.88
C ALA A 29 -13.92 -10.41 -4.07
N TYR A 30 -15.19 -10.01 -3.95
CA TYR A 30 -15.59 -8.82 -3.19
C TYR A 30 -15.40 -9.01 -1.68
N THR A 31 -15.73 -10.19 -1.16
CA THR A 31 -15.47 -10.54 0.26
C THR A 31 -14.00 -10.75 0.59
N MET A 32 -13.13 -11.11 -0.36
CA MET A 32 -11.68 -11.10 -0.14
C MET A 32 -11.10 -9.68 -0.04
N ARG A 33 -11.73 -8.69 -0.69
CA ARG A 33 -11.24 -7.30 -0.72
C ARG A 33 -11.36 -6.60 0.65
N THR A 34 -12.33 -6.98 1.48
CA THR A 34 -12.50 -6.43 2.83
C THR A 34 -11.47 -6.95 3.84
N VAL A 35 -10.84 -8.11 3.60
CA VAL A 35 -9.80 -8.68 4.48
C VAL A 35 -8.42 -8.03 4.26
N SER A 36 -8.18 -7.40 3.10
CA SER A 36 -6.89 -6.78 2.76
C SER A 36 -6.58 -5.48 3.52
N ALA A 37 -7.55 -4.91 4.25
CA ALA A 37 -7.35 -3.67 5.01
C ALA A 37 -6.41 -3.81 6.23
N ASN A 38 -5.94 -5.01 6.58
CA ASN A 38 -5.26 -5.26 7.86
C ASN A 38 -3.86 -5.90 7.77
N VAL A 39 -3.22 -5.92 6.60
CA VAL A 39 -1.88 -6.54 6.47
C VAL A 39 -0.91 -5.59 5.78
N VAL A 40 -0.63 -4.45 6.42
CA VAL A 40 0.62 -3.74 6.13
C VAL A 40 1.76 -4.68 6.54
N PRO A 41 2.64 -5.12 5.62
CA PRO A 41 3.71 -6.04 5.98
C PRO A 41 4.61 -5.42 7.05
N ARG A 42 4.91 -6.18 8.12
CA ARG A 42 5.63 -5.68 9.29
C ARG A 42 7.10 -5.44 9.01
N SER A 43 7.67 -6.17 8.05
CA SER A 43 9.05 -5.97 7.63
C SER A 43 9.13 -5.69 6.11
N PRO A 44 10.14 -4.92 5.68
CA PRO A 44 10.29 -4.64 4.26
C PRO A 44 10.67 -5.85 3.41
N GLU A 45 11.36 -6.84 4.01
CA GLU A 45 11.64 -8.13 3.37
C GLU A 45 10.36 -8.96 3.21
N GLU A 46 9.44 -8.93 4.17
CA GLU A 46 8.13 -9.57 4.01
C GLU A 46 7.30 -8.90 2.91
N TRP A 47 7.37 -7.57 2.79
CA TRP A 47 6.72 -6.86 1.68
C TRP A 47 7.31 -7.28 0.34
N LYS A 48 8.64 -7.28 0.22
CA LYS A 48 9.34 -7.68 -1.01
C LYS A 48 9.01 -9.12 -1.39
N ARG A 49 9.04 -10.05 -0.44
CA ARG A 49 8.73 -11.46 -0.69
C ARG A 49 7.29 -11.63 -1.19
N LYS A 50 6.32 -11.03 -0.51
CA LYS A 50 4.90 -11.09 -0.93
C LYS A 50 4.70 -10.50 -2.32
N TYR A 51 5.34 -9.36 -2.59
CA TYR A 51 5.26 -8.72 -3.91
C TYR A 51 5.87 -9.61 -5.00
N LEU A 52 7.05 -10.20 -4.77
CA LEU A 52 7.68 -11.11 -5.72
C LEU A 52 6.87 -12.38 -5.95
N GLU A 53 6.29 -12.97 -4.89
CA GLU A 53 5.39 -14.14 -5.00
C GLU A 53 4.12 -13.81 -5.79
N GLU A 54 3.51 -12.64 -5.53
CA GLU A 54 2.34 -12.18 -6.26
C GLU A 54 2.67 -11.96 -7.75
N VAL A 55 3.73 -11.21 -8.05
CA VAL A 55 4.13 -10.94 -9.44
C VAL A 55 4.54 -12.22 -10.15
N ARG A 56 5.27 -13.13 -9.49
CA ARG A 56 5.63 -14.44 -10.07
C ARG A 56 4.39 -15.25 -10.42
N SER A 57 3.43 -15.35 -9.50
CA SER A 57 2.21 -16.15 -9.70
C SER A 57 1.28 -15.57 -10.77
N ARG A 58 1.14 -14.24 -10.84
CA ARG A 58 0.23 -13.56 -11.76
C ARG A 58 0.81 -13.34 -13.15
N CYS A 59 2.12 -13.11 -13.24
CA CYS A 59 2.81 -12.85 -14.50
C CYS A 59 3.64 -14.04 -15.00
N HIS A 60 3.57 -15.18 -14.30
CA HIS A 60 4.28 -16.42 -14.65
C HIS A 60 5.78 -16.22 -14.90
N LEU A 61 6.43 -15.42 -14.04
CA LEU A 61 7.85 -15.11 -14.21
C LEU A 61 8.72 -16.34 -13.98
N SER A 62 9.76 -16.48 -14.79
CA SER A 62 10.85 -17.44 -14.55
C SER A 62 11.70 -17.05 -13.35
N ASP A 63 12.43 -18.00 -12.78
CA ASP A 63 13.27 -17.76 -11.60
C ASP A 63 14.35 -16.70 -11.85
N ALA A 64 14.91 -16.68 -13.06
CA ALA A 64 15.85 -15.65 -13.48
C ALA A 64 15.21 -14.25 -13.51
N GLN A 65 13.97 -14.13 -13.98
CA GLN A 65 13.23 -12.85 -13.99
C GLN A 65 12.85 -12.41 -12.58
N VAL A 66 12.45 -13.34 -11.71
CA VAL A 66 12.15 -13.03 -10.30
C VAL A 66 13.38 -12.50 -9.58
N ALA A 67 14.56 -13.10 -9.82
CA ALA A 67 15.82 -12.62 -9.27
C ALA A 67 16.15 -11.19 -9.73
N GLN A 68 15.96 -10.89 -11.02
CA GLN A 68 16.17 -9.55 -11.57
C GLN A 68 15.20 -8.52 -10.98
N VAL A 69 13.91 -8.86 -10.86
CA VAL A 69 12.92 -7.98 -10.23
C VAL A 69 13.28 -7.73 -8.77
N GLY A 70 13.71 -8.77 -8.03
CA GLY A 70 14.19 -8.64 -6.67
C GLY A 70 15.34 -7.63 -6.54
N GLN A 71 16.33 -7.70 -7.44
CA GLN A 71 17.46 -6.78 -7.47
C GLN A 71 17.04 -5.34 -7.81
N ILE A 72 16.05 -5.16 -8.71
CA ILE A 72 15.50 -3.82 -9.04
C ILE A 72 14.81 -3.22 -7.81
N LEU A 73 14.07 -4.01 -7.04
CA LEU A 73 13.40 -3.52 -5.83
C LEU A 73 14.42 -3.10 -4.76
N ASP A 74 15.49 -3.86 -4.58
CA ASP A 74 16.56 -3.53 -3.64
C ASP A 74 17.29 -2.24 -4.03
N ASN A 75 17.64 -2.09 -5.30
CA ASN A 75 18.29 -0.88 -5.79
C ASN A 75 17.37 0.34 -5.64
N THR A 76 16.09 0.20 -6.03
CA THR A 76 15.09 1.25 -5.85
C THR A 76 14.98 1.68 -4.39
N ARG A 77 14.98 0.72 -3.46
CA ARG A 77 14.96 1.00 -2.03
C ARG A 77 16.18 1.79 -1.60
N GLN A 78 17.39 1.36 -1.97
CA GLN A 78 18.63 2.08 -1.64
C GLN A 78 18.61 3.51 -2.17
N ARG A 79 18.11 3.73 -3.39
CA ARG A 79 17.95 5.06 -3.97
C ARG A 79 16.94 5.92 -3.21
N ALA A 80 15.82 5.32 -2.80
CA ALA A 80 14.81 6.01 -2.00
C ALA A 80 15.34 6.39 -0.61
N ASP A 81 16.07 5.49 0.04
CA ASP A 81 16.71 5.73 1.35
C ASP A 81 17.77 6.84 1.23
N ALA A 82 18.59 6.82 0.18
CA ALA A 82 19.58 7.87 -0.09
C ALA A 82 18.92 9.23 -0.37
N LEU A 83 17.81 9.25 -1.12
CA LEU A 83 17.05 10.47 -1.37
C LEU A 83 16.43 11.00 -0.07
N ARG A 84 15.85 10.11 0.74
CA ARG A 84 15.28 10.48 2.04
C ARG A 84 16.36 11.07 2.94
N ALA A 85 17.53 10.44 3.04
CA ALA A 85 18.64 10.93 3.87
C ALA A 85 19.09 12.35 3.48
N ARG A 86 18.98 12.72 2.20
CA ARG A 86 19.30 14.06 1.70
C ARG A 86 18.19 15.08 1.99
N LEU A 87 16.93 14.69 1.80
CA LEU A 87 15.79 15.61 1.93
C LEU A 87 15.27 15.76 3.37
N ASP A 88 15.49 14.77 4.23
CA ASP A 88 15.05 14.80 5.62
C ASP A 88 15.57 16.02 6.42
N PRO A 89 16.86 16.43 6.31
CA PRO A 89 17.32 17.65 6.98
C PRO A 89 16.68 18.92 6.41
N GLU A 90 16.48 19.01 5.10
CA GLU A 90 15.83 20.16 4.46
C GLU A 90 14.37 20.28 4.92
N TRP A 91 13.65 19.16 4.97
CA TRP A 91 12.29 19.12 5.49
C TRP A 91 12.19 19.51 6.96
N LYS A 92 13.14 19.04 7.79
CA LYS A 92 13.20 19.41 9.21
C LYS A 92 13.47 20.90 9.40
N ALA A 93 14.39 21.47 8.60
CA ALA A 93 14.67 22.89 8.63
C ALA A 93 13.44 23.72 8.26
N LEU A 94 12.77 23.36 7.15
CA LEU A 94 11.55 24.03 6.71
C LEU A 94 10.43 23.95 7.77
N HIS A 95 10.27 22.79 8.40
CA HIS A 95 9.30 22.64 9.48
C HIS A 95 9.66 23.49 10.70
N ALA A 96 10.93 23.52 11.11
CA ALA A 96 11.38 24.35 12.22
C ALA A 96 11.19 25.85 11.95
N ASP A 97 11.43 26.29 10.71
CA ASP A 97 11.19 27.66 10.27
C ASP A 97 9.69 28.01 10.35
N GLN A 98 8.83 27.14 9.82
CA GLN A 98 7.37 27.29 9.93
C GLN A 98 6.92 27.41 11.39
N VAL A 99 7.42 26.54 12.28
CA VAL A 99 7.07 26.57 13.71
C VAL A 99 7.53 27.88 14.35
N ARG A 100 8.72 28.36 14.01
CA ARG A 100 9.24 29.64 14.51
C ARG A 100 8.37 30.82 14.07
N GLU A 101 7.96 30.86 12.80
CA GLU A 101 7.07 31.91 12.28
C GLU A 101 5.71 31.90 12.98
N VAL A 102 5.11 30.72 13.15
CA VAL A 102 3.83 30.60 13.87
C VAL A 102 3.98 31.00 15.34
N ARG A 103 5.06 30.58 16.00
CA ARG A 103 5.35 30.95 17.39
C ARG A 103 5.50 32.46 17.56
N ALA A 104 6.06 33.16 16.57
CA ALA A 104 6.23 34.61 16.61
C ALA A 104 4.88 35.38 16.63
N LEU A 105 3.78 34.75 16.22
CA LEU A 105 2.43 35.31 16.29
C LEU A 105 1.76 35.12 17.67
N MET A 106 2.35 34.29 18.54
CA MET A 106 1.76 33.95 19.84
C MET A 106 2.11 35.00 20.90
N VAL A 107 1.18 35.28 21.80
CA VAL A 107 1.35 36.32 22.83
C VAL A 107 1.11 35.75 24.23
N GLY A 108 1.95 36.14 25.19
CA GLY A 108 1.78 35.81 26.61
C GLY A 108 1.74 34.30 26.86
N PRO A 109 0.69 33.76 27.53
CA PRO A 109 0.63 32.35 27.90
C PRO A 109 0.51 31.39 26.69
N GLN A 110 0.11 31.88 25.52
CA GLN A 110 -0.05 31.06 24.30
C GLN A 110 1.28 30.46 23.84
N VAL A 111 2.40 31.13 24.11
CA VAL A 111 3.73 30.65 23.74
C VAL A 111 4.07 29.35 24.46
N ALA A 112 3.77 29.27 25.76
CA ALA A 112 4.05 28.08 26.56
C ALA A 112 3.17 26.90 26.16
N GLU A 113 1.88 27.13 25.88
CA GLU A 113 0.96 26.12 25.38
C GLU A 113 1.39 25.59 24.00
N PHE A 114 1.83 26.48 23.11
CA PHE A 114 2.30 26.11 21.78
C PHE A 114 3.59 25.27 21.84
N ASP A 115 4.53 25.64 22.69
CA ASP A 115 5.76 24.88 22.91
C ASP A 115 5.48 23.46 23.46
N GLN A 116 4.52 23.34 24.40
CA GLN A 116 4.08 22.05 24.93
C GLN A 116 3.42 21.18 23.85
N PHE A 117 2.52 21.75 23.06
CA PHE A 117 1.85 21.06 21.96
C PHE A 117 2.85 20.46 20.96
N HIS A 118 3.90 21.21 20.61
CA HIS A 118 4.95 20.71 19.72
C HIS A 118 5.77 19.59 20.36
N ALA A 119 6.19 19.76 21.61
CA ALA A 119 6.93 18.73 22.34
C ALA A 119 6.15 17.41 22.49
N GLU A 120 4.84 17.48 22.73
CA GLU A 120 3.97 16.30 22.78
C GLU A 120 3.90 15.58 21.44
N ARG A 121 3.74 16.34 20.34
CA ARG A 121 3.69 15.77 18.99
C ARG A 121 5.01 15.11 18.63
N GLU A 122 6.14 15.76 18.90
CA GLU A 122 7.45 15.15 18.70
C GLU A 122 7.59 13.87 19.51
N ALA A 123 7.20 13.85 20.79
CA ALA A 123 7.25 12.65 21.62
C ALA A 123 6.36 11.52 21.06
N GLN A 124 5.18 11.84 20.52
CA GLN A 124 4.32 10.85 19.85
C GLN A 124 4.95 10.30 18.57
N HIS A 125 5.60 11.14 17.77
CA HIS A 125 6.33 10.70 16.58
C HIS A 125 7.50 9.79 16.93
N HIS A 126 8.28 10.10 17.98
CA HIS A 126 9.37 9.25 18.45
C HIS A 126 8.86 7.90 18.98
N LYS A 127 7.75 7.89 19.72
CA LYS A 127 7.12 6.64 20.21
C LYS A 127 6.64 5.75 19.06
N LYS A 128 6.06 6.32 18.00
CA LYS A 128 5.66 5.57 16.80
C LYS A 128 6.83 5.09 15.95
N SER A 129 7.98 5.77 16.00
CA SER A 129 9.20 5.34 15.30
C SER A 129 9.92 4.20 16.03
N LYS A 130 9.76 4.12 17.37
CA LYS A 130 10.42 3.10 18.21
C LYS A 130 9.64 1.79 18.35
N ASN A 131 8.35 1.79 18.05
CA ASN A 131 7.46 0.61 18.02
C ASN A 131 7.31 0.06 16.60
#